data_AF-A0A7C3Q211-F1
#
_entry.id   AF-A0A7C3Q211-F1
#
_cell.length_a   1.000
_cell.length_b   1.000
_cell.length_c   1.000
_cell.angle_alpha   90.00
_cell.angle_beta   90.00
_cell.angle_gamma   90.00
#
_symmetry.space_group_name_H-M   'P 1'
#
loop_
_entity.id
_entity.type
_entity.pdbx_description
1 polymer ?
#
loop_
_entity_poly.entity_id
_entity_poly.type
_entity_poly.pdbx_seq_one_letter_code
_entity_poly.pdbx_strand_id
1 'polypeptide(L)'
;IVGGVIPKEFIPSIEYGVRETAKSGVKFGYQLINVKVTLTYGSYHAVDSSQIAFEQAGRIALQEAVNAAGPVLLEPIMKVVVTVPNDYLGNITGDISSRRGMIIDTEDRDPVKLVTAEIPLAELFGYTTAIRGMSQGRASSTMEFLEYRAMPTSMMQEVLKAQAGEGKAEASSGKKK
;
A
#
# COMPACT_ATOMS: atom_id res chain seq x y z
N ILE A 1 -4.06 22.04 21.12
CA ILE A 1 -4.05 21.96 22.59
C ILE A 1 -4.42 23.32 23.17
N VAL A 2 -5.47 23.36 23.98
CA VAL A 2 -5.90 24.57 24.71
C VAL A 2 -5.63 24.32 26.19
N GLY A 3 -5.20 25.34 26.94
CA GLY A 3 -5.06 25.26 28.41
C GLY A 3 -3.74 24.70 28.97
N GLY A 4 -2.74 24.39 28.12
CA GLY A 4 -1.40 24.02 28.61
C GLY A 4 -1.31 22.68 29.35
N VAL A 5 -2.30 21.80 29.20
CA VAL A 5 -2.39 20.50 29.89
C VAL A 5 -1.26 19.51 29.55
N ILE A 6 -0.55 19.76 28.46
CA ILE A 6 0.70 19.08 28.10
C ILE A 6 1.74 20.18 27.84
N PRO A 7 2.90 20.14 28.51
CA PRO A 7 4.01 21.04 28.23
C PRO A 7 4.47 20.92 26.77
N LYS A 8 4.78 22.05 26.13
CA LYS A 8 5.04 22.10 24.68
C LYS A 8 6.28 21.29 24.28
N GLU A 9 7.21 21.10 25.20
CA GLU A 9 8.43 20.30 25.03
C GLU A 9 8.17 18.82 24.79
N PHE A 10 7.01 18.28 25.21
CA PHE A 10 6.67 16.87 25.01
C PHE A 10 5.88 16.61 23.72
N ILE A 11 5.36 17.65 23.07
CA ILE A 11 4.59 17.51 21.82
C ILE A 11 5.41 16.83 20.71
N PRO A 12 6.70 17.17 20.49
CA PRO A 12 7.54 16.48 19.50
C PRO A 12 7.73 14.99 19.81
N SER A 13 7.83 14.60 21.08
CA SER A 13 7.93 13.21 21.51
C SER A 13 6.66 12.41 21.16
N ILE A 14 5.48 13.00 21.38
CA ILE A 14 4.22 12.38 20.97
C ILE A 14 4.17 12.21 19.45
N GLU A 15 4.52 13.26 18.70
CA GLU A 15 4.56 13.21 17.24
C GLU A 15 5.52 12.12 16.74
N TYR A 16 6.71 12.00 17.34
CA TYR A 16 7.68 10.97 17.01
C TYR A 16 7.10 9.57 17.24
N GLY A 17 6.52 9.33 18.42
CA GLY A 17 5.86 8.06 18.74
C GLY A 17 4.79 7.68 17.71
N VAL A 18 3.90 8.62 17.38
CA VAL A 18 2.85 8.43 16.37
C VAL A 18 3.47 8.12 15.00
N ARG A 19 4.45 8.91 14.55
CA ARG A 19 5.05 8.75 13.20
C ARG A 19 5.78 7.43 13.04
N GLU A 20 6.53 6.99 14.06
CA GLU A 20 7.25 5.72 14.00
C GLU A 20 6.29 4.54 13.94
N THR A 21 5.23 4.53 14.77
CA THR A 21 4.20 3.48 14.68
C THR A 21 3.43 3.55 13.36
N ALA A 22 3.20 4.74 12.81
CA ALA A 22 2.59 4.88 11.49
C ALA A 22 3.47 4.27 10.38
N LYS A 23 4.80 4.41 10.47
CA LYS A 23 5.75 3.81 9.51
C LYS A 23 5.84 2.30 9.63
N SER A 24 5.89 1.77 10.85
CA SER A 24 5.96 0.32 11.09
C SER A 24 4.66 -0.40 10.72
N GLY A 25 3.55 0.34 10.66
CA GLY A 25 2.22 -0.22 10.57
C GLY A 25 1.71 -0.71 11.91
N VAL A 26 0.39 -0.81 11.99
CA VAL A 26 -0.36 -1.09 13.23
C VAL A 26 -0.96 -2.49 13.21
N LYS A 27 -1.79 -2.77 12.20
CA LYS A 27 -2.58 -4.02 12.14
C LYS A 27 -2.02 -5.03 11.15
N PHE A 28 -1.46 -4.54 10.05
CA PHE A 28 -1.08 -5.36 8.90
C PHE A 28 0.42 -5.26 8.57
N GLY A 29 1.22 -4.58 9.40
CA GLY A 29 2.65 -4.41 9.18
C GLY A 29 3.02 -3.53 7.97
N TYR A 30 2.06 -2.79 7.42
CA TYR A 30 2.27 -1.82 6.34
C TYR A 30 2.11 -0.39 6.85
N GLN A 31 2.88 0.52 6.27
CA GLN A 31 2.84 1.93 6.59
C GLN A 31 1.43 2.52 6.42
N LEU A 32 1.00 3.29 7.42
CA LEU A 32 -0.19 4.11 7.33
C LEU A 32 0.07 5.34 6.47
N ILE A 33 -0.77 5.53 5.45
CA ILE A 33 -0.78 6.71 4.58
C ILE A 33 -2.14 7.41 4.66
N ASN A 34 -2.19 8.68 4.25
CA ASN A 34 -3.41 9.49 4.23
C ASN A 34 -4.11 9.64 5.60
N VAL A 35 -3.33 9.68 6.69
CA VAL A 35 -3.85 9.87 8.06
C VAL A 35 -3.55 11.27 8.56
N LYS A 36 -4.55 11.91 9.18
CA LYS A 36 -4.38 13.15 9.95
C LYS A 36 -4.55 12.85 11.43
N VAL A 37 -3.51 13.10 12.22
CA VAL A 37 -3.54 12.94 13.67
C VAL A 37 -3.64 14.32 14.32
N THR A 38 -4.58 14.48 15.25
CA THR A 38 -4.78 15.73 15.98
C THR A 38 -4.68 15.47 17.47
N LEU A 39 -3.71 16.11 18.14
CA LEU A 39 -3.58 16.07 19.59
C LEU A 39 -4.60 17.02 20.22
N THR A 40 -5.70 16.45 20.73
CA THR A 40 -6.84 17.19 21.27
C THR A 40 -6.68 17.51 22.76
N TYR A 41 -6.26 16.54 23.55
CA TYR A 41 -6.19 16.64 25.01
C TYR A 41 -5.15 15.68 25.61
N GLY A 42 -4.91 15.79 26.91
CA GLY A 42 -4.11 14.85 27.70
C GLY A 42 -3.74 15.43 29.06
N SER A 43 -2.77 14.80 29.73
CA SER A 43 -2.30 15.19 31.06
C SER A 43 -0.83 14.81 31.24
N TYR A 44 -0.14 15.46 32.18
CA TYR A 44 1.22 15.09 32.57
C TYR A 44 1.36 15.07 34.09
N HIS A 45 2.38 14.37 34.57
CA HIS A 45 2.81 14.35 35.97
C HIS A 45 4.25 14.86 36.06
N ALA A 46 4.53 15.83 36.92
CA ALA A 46 5.81 16.55 36.91
C ALA A 46 7.04 15.66 37.18
N VAL A 47 6.88 14.56 37.90
CA VAL A 47 7.99 13.66 38.29
C VAL A 47 8.09 12.43 37.39
N ASP A 48 6.94 11.90 36.95
CA ASP A 48 6.90 10.61 36.23
C ASP A 48 6.79 10.78 34.71
N SER A 49 6.46 11.98 34.22
CA SER A 49 6.41 12.25 32.79
C SER A 49 7.79 12.50 32.21
N SER A 50 8.10 11.77 31.15
CA SER A 50 9.34 11.87 30.39
C SER A 50 9.06 11.83 28.90
N GLN A 51 10.05 12.19 28.08
CA GLN A 51 9.94 12.12 26.61
C GLN A 51 9.59 10.71 26.15
N ILE A 52 10.25 9.69 26.70
CA ILE A 52 10.02 8.28 26.38
C ILE A 52 8.56 7.87 26.72
N ALA A 53 8.03 8.35 27.86
CA ALA A 53 6.65 8.06 28.24
C ALA A 53 5.65 8.65 27.23
N PHE A 54 5.88 9.87 26.76
CA PHE A 54 5.03 10.52 25.76
C PHE A 54 5.16 9.93 24.35
N GLU A 55 6.36 9.47 23.97
CA GLU A 55 6.54 8.66 22.76
C GLU A 55 5.67 7.40 22.83
N GLN A 56 5.77 6.64 23.92
CA GLN A 56 5.00 5.42 24.10
C GLN A 56 3.49 5.68 24.14
N ALA A 57 3.04 6.77 24.78
CA ALA A 57 1.65 7.18 24.78
C ALA A 57 1.14 7.47 23.35
N GLY A 58 1.94 8.16 22.52
CA GLY A 58 1.63 8.40 21.12
C GLY A 58 1.48 7.11 20.30
N ARG A 59 2.36 6.13 20.53
CA ARG A 59 2.30 4.80 19.88
C ARG A 59 1.01 4.07 20.22
N ILE A 60 0.68 3.99 21.52
CA ILE A 60 -0.52 3.29 22.01
C ILE A 60 -1.78 3.98 21.48
N ALA A 61 -1.85 5.30 21.55
CA ALA A 61 -2.99 6.08 21.08
C ALA A 61 -3.26 5.85 19.57
N LEU A 62 -2.20 5.81 18.75
CA LEU A 62 -2.36 5.51 17.32
C LEU A 62 -2.86 4.07 17.10
N GLN A 63 -2.31 3.10 17.84
CA GLN A 63 -2.69 1.70 17.72
C GLN A 63 -4.17 1.48 18.02
N GLU A 64 -4.68 2.06 19.11
CA GLU A 64 -6.08 1.99 19.50
C GLU A 64 -6.99 2.67 18.48
N ALA A 65 -6.63 3.89 18.07
CA ALA A 65 -7.42 4.67 17.12
C ALA A 65 -7.55 3.96 15.76
N VAL A 66 -6.44 3.42 15.24
CA VAL A 66 -6.44 2.71 13.96
C VAL A 66 -7.25 1.42 14.07
N ASN A 67 -7.13 0.67 15.17
CA ASN A 67 -7.91 -0.55 15.37
C ASN A 67 -9.42 -0.27 15.42
N ALA A 68 -9.84 0.82 16.06
CA ALA A 68 -11.23 1.25 16.11
C ALA A 68 -11.75 1.78 14.77
N ALA A 69 -10.90 2.39 13.95
CA ALA A 69 -11.27 3.00 12.67
C ALA A 69 -11.57 2.01 11.54
N GLY A 70 -11.22 0.72 11.69
CA GLY A 70 -11.41 -0.31 10.66
C GLY A 70 -10.50 -0.08 9.45
N PRO A 71 -9.18 -0.28 9.58
CA PRO A 71 -8.22 0.07 8.54
C PRO A 71 -8.36 -0.88 7.35
N VAL A 72 -8.10 -0.34 6.16
CA VAL A 72 -8.10 -1.09 4.90
C VAL A 72 -6.68 -1.18 4.34
N LEU A 73 -6.39 -2.27 3.63
CA LEU A 73 -5.17 -2.38 2.83
C LEU A 73 -5.34 -1.61 1.53
N LEU A 74 -4.29 -0.93 1.14
CA LEU A 74 -4.22 -0.22 -0.13
C LEU A 74 -3.23 -0.95 -1.04
N GLU A 75 -3.62 -1.13 -2.30
CA GLU A 75 -2.74 -1.63 -3.35
C GLU A 75 -2.34 -0.50 -4.31
N PRO A 76 -1.08 -0.45 -4.78
CA PRO A 76 -0.65 0.52 -5.78
C PRO A 76 -1.21 0.15 -7.15
N ILE A 77 -1.85 1.14 -7.78
CA ILE A 77 -2.38 1.05 -9.13
C ILE A 77 -1.41 1.76 -10.07
N MET A 78 -1.08 1.08 -11.16
CA MET A 78 -0.22 1.59 -12.21
C MET A 78 -1.08 2.04 -13.38
N LYS A 79 -0.76 3.20 -13.94
CA LYS A 79 -1.22 3.57 -15.27
C LYS A 79 -0.27 2.93 -16.28
N VAL A 80 -0.82 2.09 -17.14
CA VAL A 80 -0.08 1.30 -18.13
C VAL A 80 -0.54 1.75 -19.52
N VAL A 81 0.42 2.09 -20.38
CA VAL A 81 0.16 2.42 -21.78
C VAL A 81 0.82 1.34 -22.64
N VAL A 82 0.01 0.59 -23.38
CA VAL A 82 0.47 -0.47 -24.27
C VAL A 82 0.36 0.01 -25.71
N THR A 83 1.47 0.02 -26.45
CA THR A 83 1.50 0.26 -27.89
C THR A 83 1.50 -1.08 -28.61
N VAL A 84 0.51 -1.33 -29.46
CA VAL A 84 0.29 -2.64 -30.09
C VAL A 84 -0.28 -2.50 -31.52
N PRO A 85 0.16 -3.30 -32.51
CA PRO A 85 -0.50 -3.38 -33.82
C PRO A 85 -1.94 -3.93 -33.72
N ASN A 86 -2.82 -3.53 -34.64
CA ASN A 86 -4.25 -3.91 -34.60
C ASN A 86 -4.47 -5.45 -34.53
N ASP A 87 -3.62 -6.22 -35.20
CA ASP A 87 -3.70 -7.69 -35.25
C ASP A 87 -3.64 -8.37 -33.87
N TYR A 88 -3.04 -7.71 -32.87
CA TYR A 88 -2.84 -8.28 -31.52
C TYR A 88 -3.67 -7.57 -30.44
N LEU A 89 -4.49 -6.59 -30.82
CA LEU A 89 -5.27 -5.78 -29.87
C LEU A 89 -6.17 -6.67 -28.98
N GLY A 90 -6.83 -7.66 -29.58
CA GLY A 90 -7.71 -8.57 -28.84
C GLY A 90 -6.98 -9.37 -27.74
N ASN A 91 -5.77 -9.84 -28.03
CA ASN A 91 -4.97 -10.58 -27.05
C ASN A 91 -4.55 -9.69 -25.87
N ILE A 92 -4.10 -8.46 -26.17
CA ILE A 92 -3.66 -7.51 -25.16
C ILE A 92 -4.82 -7.07 -24.26
N THR A 93 -5.95 -6.69 -24.85
CA THR A 93 -7.14 -6.26 -24.08
C THR A 93 -7.72 -7.39 -23.23
N GLY A 94 -7.66 -8.62 -23.72
CA GLY A 94 -8.02 -9.82 -22.94
C GLY A 94 -7.10 -10.05 -21.73
N ASP A 95 -5.78 -9.93 -21.89
CA ASP A 95 -4.82 -10.08 -20.80
C ASP A 95 -4.89 -8.92 -19.77
N ILE A 96 -5.13 -7.69 -20.22
CA ILE A 96 -5.40 -6.57 -19.30
C ILE A 96 -6.62 -6.89 -18.43
N SER A 97 -7.70 -7.39 -19.03
CA SER A 97 -8.93 -7.73 -18.31
C SER A 97 -8.73 -8.89 -17.32
N SER A 98 -7.92 -9.90 -17.69
CA SER A 98 -7.62 -11.03 -16.79
C SER A 98 -6.78 -10.62 -15.57
N ARG A 99 -6.00 -9.54 -15.70
CA ARG A 99 -5.15 -8.94 -14.65
C ARG A 99 -5.87 -7.89 -13.80
N ARG A 100 -7.20 -7.95 -13.70
CA ARG A 100 -8.02 -6.93 -13.01
C ARG A 100 -7.79 -5.51 -13.54
N GLY A 101 -7.29 -5.39 -14.77
CA GLY A 101 -7.01 -4.12 -15.40
C GLY A 101 -8.30 -3.47 -15.92
N MET A 102 -8.38 -2.16 -15.78
CA MET A 102 -9.47 -1.36 -16.33
C MET A 102 -8.93 -0.55 -17.51
N ILE A 103 -9.46 -0.78 -18.71
CA ILE A 103 -9.13 0.02 -19.89
C ILE A 103 -9.82 1.39 -19.75
N ILE A 104 -9.04 2.45 -19.81
CA ILE A 104 -9.50 3.83 -19.71
C ILE A 104 -9.71 4.42 -21.10
N ASP A 105 -8.77 4.16 -22.01
CA ASP A 105 -8.81 4.73 -23.35
C ASP A 105 -8.10 3.84 -24.37
N THR A 106 -8.48 3.98 -25.63
CA THR A 106 -7.80 3.35 -26.78
C THR A 106 -7.67 4.38 -27.90
N GLU A 107 -6.45 4.84 -28.13
CA GLU A 107 -6.13 5.78 -29.20
C GLU A 107 -5.68 5.04 -30.46
N ASP A 108 -6.18 5.48 -31.61
CA ASP A 108 -5.74 5.02 -32.92
C ASP A 108 -4.58 5.87 -33.42
N ARG A 109 -3.42 5.22 -33.66
CA ARG A 109 -2.22 5.84 -34.23
C ARG A 109 -1.64 4.96 -35.32
N ASP A 110 -2.25 4.98 -36.50
CA ASP A 110 -1.85 4.11 -37.61
C ASP A 110 -0.32 4.08 -37.82
N PRO A 111 0.31 2.89 -37.85
CA PRO A 111 -0.28 1.54 -37.94
C PRO A 111 -0.51 0.83 -36.58
N VAL A 112 -0.44 1.53 -35.45
CA VAL A 112 -0.56 0.96 -34.09
C VAL A 112 -1.73 1.55 -33.30
N LYS A 113 -2.11 0.90 -32.21
CA LYS A 113 -3.05 1.42 -31.22
C LYS A 113 -2.34 1.59 -29.89
N LEU A 114 -2.74 2.61 -29.14
CA LEU A 114 -2.30 2.83 -27.77
C LEU A 114 -3.47 2.52 -26.83
N VAL A 115 -3.29 1.52 -25.97
CA VAL A 115 -4.29 1.14 -24.95
C VAL A 115 -3.80 1.67 -23.61
N THR A 116 -4.54 2.60 -23.02
CA THR A 116 -4.29 3.10 -21.68
C THR A 116 -5.17 2.33 -20.69
N ALA A 117 -4.55 1.71 -19.70
CA ALA A 117 -5.24 0.94 -18.68
C ALA A 117 -4.68 1.21 -17.29
N GLU A 118 -5.51 0.98 -16.28
CA GLU A 118 -5.12 1.01 -14.87
C GLU A 118 -5.05 -0.43 -14.37
N ILE A 119 -3.88 -0.84 -13.92
CA ILE A 119 -3.61 -2.24 -13.54
C ILE A 119 -2.93 -2.26 -12.17
N PRO A 120 -3.39 -3.07 -11.21
CA PRO A 120 -2.72 -3.26 -9.95
C PRO A 120 -1.29 -3.78 -10.14
N LEU A 121 -0.31 -3.20 -9.45
CA LEU A 121 1.11 -3.55 -9.62
C LEU A 121 1.38 -5.04 -9.36
N ALA A 122 0.65 -5.66 -8.43
CA ALA A 122 0.76 -7.08 -8.12
C ALA A 122 0.53 -7.98 -9.34
N GLU A 123 -0.30 -7.53 -10.29
CA GLU A 123 -0.65 -8.29 -11.51
C GLU A 123 0.33 -8.04 -12.67
N LEU A 124 1.25 -7.09 -12.52
CA LEU A 124 2.19 -6.68 -13.58
C LEU A 124 3.53 -7.41 -13.52
N PHE A 125 3.72 -8.32 -12.57
CA PHE A 125 4.93 -9.12 -12.51
C PHE A 125 5.06 -10.00 -13.77
N GLY A 126 6.17 -9.86 -14.50
CA GLY A 126 6.39 -10.57 -15.76
C GLY A 126 5.61 -10.02 -16.97
N TYR A 127 4.92 -8.88 -16.84
CA TYR A 127 4.05 -8.33 -17.88
C TYR A 127 4.77 -8.06 -19.21
N THR A 128 6.01 -7.54 -19.15
CA THR A 128 6.84 -7.31 -20.35
C THR A 128 7.05 -8.59 -21.17
N THR A 129 7.26 -9.73 -20.50
CA THR A 129 7.45 -11.02 -21.16
C THR A 129 6.12 -11.51 -21.77
N ALA A 130 5.01 -11.36 -21.03
CA ALA A 130 3.68 -11.75 -21.49
C ALA A 130 3.26 -10.99 -22.76
N ILE A 131 3.38 -9.66 -22.76
CA ILE A 131 3.06 -8.82 -23.93
C ILE A 131 3.88 -9.25 -25.14
N ARG A 132 5.19 -9.45 -24.98
CA ARG A 132 6.06 -9.87 -26.09
C ARG A 132 5.63 -11.22 -26.65
N GLY A 133 5.24 -12.18 -25.80
CA GLY A 133 4.71 -13.46 -26.24
C GLY A 133 3.44 -13.33 -27.08
N MET A 134 2.46 -12.57 -26.57
CA MET A 134 1.15 -12.40 -27.23
C MET A 134 1.19 -11.57 -28.52
N SER A 135 2.23 -10.75 -28.68
CA SER A 135 2.40 -9.84 -29.83
C SER A 135 3.53 -10.24 -30.77
N GLN A 136 4.15 -11.42 -30.58
CA GLN A 136 5.35 -11.83 -31.31
C GLN A 136 6.48 -10.77 -31.25
N GLY A 137 6.60 -10.08 -30.11
CA GLY A 137 7.57 -9.03 -29.86
C GLY A 137 7.25 -7.67 -30.48
N ARG A 138 6.04 -7.47 -31.02
CA ARG A 138 5.65 -6.23 -31.71
C ARG A 138 4.92 -5.21 -30.83
N ALA A 139 4.60 -5.56 -29.59
CA ALA A 139 4.02 -4.63 -28.63
C ALA A 139 5.03 -4.22 -27.55
N SER A 140 4.85 -3.02 -27.02
CA SER A 140 5.62 -2.45 -25.92
C SER A 140 4.68 -1.83 -24.90
N SER A 141 5.14 -1.73 -23.64
CA SER A 141 4.38 -1.10 -22.56
C SER A 141 5.25 -0.14 -21.77
N THR A 142 4.68 0.98 -21.37
CA THR A 142 5.21 1.85 -20.32
C THR A 142 4.24 1.87 -19.15
N MET A 143 4.76 2.05 -17.93
CA MET A 143 3.93 2.14 -16.75
C MET A 143 4.46 3.19 -15.77
N GLU A 144 3.54 3.90 -15.13
CA GLU A 144 3.83 4.87 -14.07
C GLU A 144 2.88 4.65 -12.89
N PHE A 145 3.33 4.97 -11.68
CA PHE A 145 2.47 4.93 -10.51
C PHE A 145 1.35 5.96 -10.66
N LEU A 146 0.10 5.53 -10.46
CA LEU A 146 -1.06 6.41 -10.51
C LEU A 146 -1.48 6.80 -9.09
N GLU A 147 -1.94 5.82 -8.31
CA GLU A 147 -2.45 6.05 -6.97
C GLU A 147 -2.53 4.76 -6.16
N TYR A 148 -2.88 4.89 -4.87
CA TYR A 148 -3.24 3.78 -4.01
C TYR A 148 -4.76 3.62 -3.98
N ARG A 149 -5.27 2.39 -4.19
CA ARG A 149 -6.70 2.08 -4.06
C ARG A 149 -6.96 1.00 -3.02
N ALA A 150 -8.18 0.98 -2.49
CA ALA A 150 -8.60 -0.05 -1.55
C ALA A 150 -8.51 -1.43 -2.21
N MET A 151 -7.79 -2.33 -1.56
CA MET A 151 -7.66 -3.72 -2.00
C MET A 151 -8.99 -4.46 -1.77
N PRO A 152 -9.47 -5.24 -2.75
CA PRO A 152 -10.61 -6.14 -2.58
C PRO A 152 -10.48 -7.04 -1.34
N THR A 153 -11.58 -7.23 -0.61
CA THR A 153 -11.60 -7.98 0.65
C THR A 153 -11.15 -9.43 0.49
N SER A 154 -11.42 -10.06 -0.65
CA SER A 154 -10.99 -11.43 -0.96
C SER A 154 -9.45 -11.55 -0.93
N MET A 155 -8.76 -10.63 -1.61
CA MET A 155 -7.30 -10.62 -1.67
C MET A 155 -6.66 -10.17 -0.35
N MET A 156 -7.32 -9.26 0.38
CA MET A 156 -6.85 -8.87 1.72
C MET A 156 -6.69 -10.09 2.63
N GLN A 157 -7.64 -11.04 2.61
CA GLN A 157 -7.54 -12.24 3.43
C GLN A 157 -6.38 -13.15 3.00
N GLU A 158 -6.06 -13.20 1.70
CA GLU A 158 -4.94 -13.98 1.18
C GLU A 158 -3.60 -13.41 1.61
N VAL A 159 -3.42 -12.09 1.51
CA VAL A 159 -2.21 -11.39 1.97
C VAL A 159 -1.98 -11.63 3.47
N LEU A 160 -3.04 -11.53 4.28
CA LEU A 160 -2.95 -11.76 5.73
C LEU A 160 -2.64 -13.23 6.06
N LYS A 161 -3.18 -14.19 5.30
CA LYS A 161 -2.84 -15.62 5.46
C LYS A 161 -1.39 -15.89 5.07
N ALA A 162 -0.90 -15.30 4.00
CA ALA A 162 0.49 -15.45 3.55
C ALA A 162 1.47 -14.96 4.63
N GLN A 163 1.25 -13.75 5.17
CA GLN A 163 2.05 -13.21 6.28
C GLN A 163 2.01 -14.10 7.54
N ALA A 164 0.84 -14.63 7.90
CA ALA A 164 0.70 -15.52 9.06
C ALA A 164 1.36 -16.90 8.85
N GLY A 165 1.51 -17.34 7.60
CA GLY A 165 2.16 -18.59 7.22
C GLY A 165 3.69 -18.49 7.24
N GLU A 166 4.25 -17.37 6.75
CA GLU A 166 5.69 -17.12 6.75
C GLU A 166 6.27 -17.05 8.17
N GLY A 167 5.54 -16.46 9.13
CA GLY A 167 5.93 -16.43 10.55
C GLY A 167 6.01 -17.80 11.23
N LYS A 168 5.43 -18.86 10.63
CA LYS A 168 5.55 -20.24 11.12
C LYS A 168 6.68 -21.04 10.46
N ALA A 169 7.07 -20.67 9.24
CA ALA A 169 8.16 -21.35 8.53
C ALA A 169 9.51 -21.05 9.18
N GLU A 170 9.76 -19.80 9.59
CA GLU A 170 11.01 -19.40 10.26
C GLU A 170 11.14 -19.94 11.71
N ALA A 171 10.04 -20.19 12.41
CA ALA A 171 10.08 -20.72 13.78
C ALA A 171 10.46 -22.22 13.86
N SER A 172 10.48 -22.94 12.74
CA SER A 172 10.74 -24.39 12.70
C SER A 172 12.18 -24.78 12.34
N SER A 173 13.04 -23.83 11.95
CA SER A 173 14.42 -24.10 11.52
C SER A 173 15.46 -24.05 12.65
N GLY A 174 15.07 -23.69 13.88
CA GLY A 174 15.97 -23.45 15.02
C GLY A 174 16.16 -24.59 16.03
N LYS A 175 15.89 -25.86 15.70
CA LYS A 175 16.18 -27.01 16.59
C LYS A 175 16.69 -28.24 15.84
N LYS A 176 17.92 -28.17 15.34
CA LYS A 176 18.80 -29.35 15.15
C LYS A 176 20.25 -28.92 15.30
N LYS A 177 20.80 -29.09 16.50
CA LYS A 177 22.16 -29.59 16.78
C LYS A 177 22.19 -30.06 18.22
#